data_AF-A0A662UJL3-F1
#
_entry.id   AF-A0A662UJL3-F1
#
_cell.length_a   1.000
_cell.length_b   1.000
_cell.length_c   1.000
_cell.angle_alpha   90.00
_cell.angle_beta   90.00
_cell.angle_gamma   90.00
#
_symmetry.space_group_name_H-M   'P 1'
#
loop_
_entity.id
_entity.type
_entity.pdbx_description
1 polymer ?
#
loop_
_entity_poly.entity_id
_entity_poly.type
_entity_poly.pdbx_seq_one_letter_code
_entity_poly.pdbx_strand_id
1 'polypeptide(L)'
;MFVSKQHMEILLKIGGSTTVDNLTSIARLPRNRVLKNVMELHVMGLVNREGDIIRVTSAGETLIDAWKLVERRDFEDPWINSAIIYALQVGASTGYLPNEWVKLLEPRGLTSNGEVVEAGKYVIELLQKGKSVNLHNARDRGVPYGPAQRSSFL
;
A
#
# COMPACT_ATOMS: atom_id res chain seq x y z
N MET A 1 7.01 3.21 0.68
CA MET A 1 6.10 2.06 0.41
C MET A 1 6.84 1.08 -0.49
N PHE A 2 6.64 -0.23 -0.33
CA PHE A 2 7.24 -1.28 -1.18
C PHE A 2 6.22 -2.42 -1.39
N VAL A 3 5.70 -2.57 -2.60
CA VAL A 3 4.72 -3.60 -2.95
C VAL A 3 5.33 -4.51 -4.01
N SER A 4 5.55 -5.77 -3.61
CA SER A 4 5.99 -6.83 -4.52
C SER A 4 4.78 -7.54 -5.15
N LYS A 5 5.02 -8.36 -6.16
CA LYS A 5 4.01 -9.28 -6.70
C LYS A 5 3.46 -10.20 -5.62
N GLN A 6 4.32 -10.71 -4.73
CA GLN A 6 3.91 -11.57 -3.62
C GLN A 6 2.95 -10.85 -2.66
N HIS A 7 3.18 -9.55 -2.39
CA HIS A 7 2.26 -8.73 -1.60
C HIS A 7 0.89 -8.67 -2.26
N MET A 8 0.83 -8.45 -3.58
CA MET A 8 -0.44 -8.41 -4.31
C MET A 8 -1.16 -9.75 -4.35
N GLU A 9 -0.43 -10.85 -4.52
CA GLU A 9 -1.01 -12.20 -4.45
C GLU A 9 -1.64 -12.49 -3.08
N ILE A 10 -0.97 -12.09 -2.00
CA ILE A 10 -1.50 -12.24 -0.64
C ILE A 10 -2.72 -11.35 -0.44
N LEU A 11 -2.64 -10.10 -0.87
CA LEU A 11 -3.72 -9.12 -0.73
C LEU A 11 -4.99 -9.59 -1.47
N LEU A 12 -4.86 -10.11 -2.69
CA LEU A 12 -5.97 -10.69 -3.47
C LEU A 12 -6.59 -11.91 -2.78
N LYS A 13 -5.78 -12.76 -2.15
CA LYS A 13 -6.25 -13.96 -1.44
C LYS A 13 -7.01 -13.66 -0.15
N ILE A 14 -6.80 -12.48 0.46
CA ILE A 14 -7.57 -12.08 1.65
C ILE A 14 -9.04 -11.82 1.29
N GLY A 15 -9.32 -11.28 0.09
CA GLY A 15 -10.68 -11.13 -0.44
C GLY A 15 -11.63 -10.36 0.47
N GLY A 16 -11.13 -9.35 1.19
CA GLY A 16 -11.87 -8.56 2.17
C GLY A 16 -11.50 -8.91 3.62
N SER A 17 -11.75 -10.13 4.08
CA SER A 17 -11.31 -10.57 5.42
C SER A 17 -11.07 -12.06 5.53
N THR A 18 -10.08 -12.47 6.31
CA THR A 18 -9.71 -13.87 6.52
C THR A 18 -8.97 -14.06 7.84
N THR A 19 -8.62 -15.30 8.18
CA THR A 19 -7.70 -15.62 9.30
C THR A 19 -6.31 -15.96 8.79
N VAL A 20 -5.28 -15.86 9.65
CA VAL A 20 -3.92 -16.29 9.30
C VAL A 20 -3.88 -17.76 8.86
N ASP A 21 -4.60 -18.65 9.57
CA ASP A 21 -4.67 -20.07 9.22
C ASP A 21 -5.27 -20.30 7.84
N ASN A 22 -6.42 -19.67 7.57
CA ASN A 22 -7.08 -19.80 6.27
C ASN A 22 -6.20 -19.22 5.16
N LEU A 23 -5.58 -18.05 5.38
CA LEU A 23 -4.67 -17.43 4.43
C LEU A 23 -3.44 -18.31 4.13
N THR A 24 -2.90 -18.99 5.15
CA THR A 24 -1.80 -19.96 5.02
C THR A 24 -2.20 -21.11 4.09
N SER A 25 -3.41 -21.66 4.29
CA SER A 25 -3.97 -22.74 3.48
C SER A 25 -4.16 -22.33 2.02
N ILE A 26 -4.88 -21.22 1.76
CA ILE A 26 -5.19 -20.77 0.40
C ILE A 26 -3.95 -20.23 -0.34
N ALA A 27 -3.00 -19.62 0.37
CA ALA A 27 -1.77 -19.13 -0.24
C ALA A 27 -0.77 -20.24 -0.53
N ARG A 28 -0.93 -21.42 0.10
CA ARG A 28 0.01 -22.55 0.03
C ARG A 28 1.43 -22.12 0.41
N LEU A 29 1.53 -21.28 1.44
CA LEU A 29 2.80 -20.76 1.95
C LEU A 29 2.99 -21.17 3.41
N PRO A 30 4.24 -21.31 3.88
CA PRO A 30 4.53 -21.44 5.29
C PRO A 30 3.96 -20.27 6.12
N ARG A 31 3.45 -20.56 7.33
CA ARG A 31 2.83 -19.55 8.23
C ARG A 31 3.74 -18.34 8.46
N ASN A 32 5.05 -18.55 8.65
CA ASN A 32 6.01 -17.47 8.87
C ASN A 32 6.12 -16.53 7.65
N ARG A 33 6.03 -17.05 6.42
CA ARG A 33 6.00 -16.21 5.21
C ARG A 33 4.70 -15.44 5.09
N VAL A 34 3.56 -16.06 5.39
CA VAL A 34 2.27 -15.35 5.40
C VAL A 34 2.27 -14.23 6.44
N LEU A 35 2.68 -14.53 7.67
CA LEU A 35 2.79 -13.54 8.74
C LEU A 35 3.72 -12.39 8.37
N LYS A 36 4.87 -12.66 7.76
CA LYS A 36 5.77 -11.62 7.25
C LYS A 36 5.05 -10.69 6.26
N ASN A 37 4.42 -11.25 5.23
CA ASN A 37 3.71 -10.47 4.21
C ASN A 37 2.54 -9.67 4.81
N VAL A 38 1.77 -10.27 5.72
CA VAL A 38 0.66 -9.59 6.40
C VAL A 38 1.17 -8.43 7.26
N MET A 39 2.29 -8.60 7.97
CA MET A 39 2.90 -7.53 8.75
C MET A 39 3.43 -6.41 7.87
N GLU A 40 4.07 -6.74 6.74
CA GLU A 40 4.53 -5.75 5.76
C GLU A 40 3.34 -4.95 5.19
N LEU A 41 2.27 -5.64 4.76
CA LEU A 41 1.02 -5.03 4.30
C LEU A 41 0.35 -4.17 5.39
N HIS A 42 0.42 -4.60 6.65
CA HIS A 42 -0.15 -3.87 7.78
C HIS A 42 0.62 -2.58 8.06
N VAL A 43 1.96 -2.63 8.08
CA VAL A 43 2.82 -1.43 8.23
C VAL A 43 2.59 -0.44 7.09
N MET A 44 2.28 -0.94 5.89
CA MET A 44 1.91 -0.11 4.75
C MET A 44 0.48 0.45 4.81
N GLY A 45 -0.31 0.07 5.81
CA GLY A 45 -1.70 0.49 5.96
C GLY A 45 -2.66 -0.12 4.92
N LEU A 46 -2.27 -1.23 4.28
CA LEU A 46 -3.07 -1.90 3.26
C LEU A 46 -4.01 -2.95 3.87
N VAL A 47 -3.66 -3.51 5.02
CA VAL A 47 -4.50 -4.41 5.79
C VAL A 47 -4.49 -4.03 7.27
N ASN A 48 -5.57 -4.34 7.97
CA ASN A 48 -5.63 -4.33 9.43
C ASN A 48 -5.52 -5.77 9.95
N ARG A 49 -4.80 -5.95 11.06
CA ARG A 49 -4.72 -7.22 11.76
C ARG A 49 -5.14 -7.04 13.21
N GLU A 50 -6.18 -7.76 13.60
CA GLU A 50 -6.70 -7.81 14.97
C GLU A 50 -6.61 -9.24 15.47
N GLY A 51 -5.56 -9.54 16.24
CA GLY A 51 -5.22 -10.91 16.62
C GLY A 51 -4.92 -11.78 15.40
N ASP A 52 -5.80 -12.74 15.11
CA ASP A 52 -5.66 -13.66 13.99
C ASP A 52 -6.53 -13.29 12.78
N ILE A 53 -7.37 -12.25 12.90
CA ILE A 53 -8.22 -11.75 11.82
C ILE A 53 -7.45 -10.70 11.02
N ILE A 54 -7.50 -10.81 9.70
CA ILE A 54 -6.90 -9.90 8.73
C ILE A 54 -8.02 -9.30 7.90
N ARG A 55 -8.04 -7.98 7.73
CA ARG A 55 -9.02 -7.24 6.91
C ARG A 55 -8.32 -6.33 5.92
N VAL A 56 -8.77 -6.29 4.67
CA VAL A 56 -8.29 -5.32 3.68
C VAL A 56 -8.85 -3.94 4.04
N THR A 57 -7.99 -2.93 3.95
CA THR A 57 -8.38 -1.53 4.18
C THR A 57 -8.89 -0.89 2.89
N SER A 58 -9.46 0.32 2.95
CA SER A 58 -9.80 1.07 1.72
C SER A 58 -8.60 1.35 0.82
N ALA A 59 -7.41 1.55 1.39
CA ALA A 59 -6.17 1.65 0.63
C ALA A 59 -5.79 0.31 -0.02
N GLY A 60 -5.95 -0.79 0.71
CA GLY A 60 -5.76 -2.14 0.16
C GLY A 60 -6.67 -2.44 -1.03
N GLU A 61 -7.96 -2.08 -0.94
CA GLU A 61 -8.92 -2.26 -2.04
C GLU A 61 -8.56 -1.39 -3.26
N THR A 62 -8.19 -0.12 -3.03
CA THR A 62 -7.73 0.77 -4.11
C THR A 62 -6.51 0.18 -4.85
N LEU A 63 -5.58 -0.45 -4.11
CA LEU A 63 -4.40 -1.08 -4.68
C LEU A 63 -4.75 -2.37 -5.45
N ILE A 64 -5.72 -3.15 -4.96
CA ILE A 64 -6.26 -4.32 -5.67
C ILE A 64 -6.87 -3.88 -7.00
N ASP A 65 -7.65 -2.81 -7.02
CA ASP A 65 -8.30 -2.33 -8.23
C ASP A 65 -7.29 -1.79 -9.24
N ALA A 66 -6.26 -1.07 -8.79
CA ALA A 66 -5.12 -0.71 -9.63
C ALA A 66 -4.47 -1.96 -10.27
N TRP A 67 -4.28 -3.03 -9.50
CA TRP A 67 -3.65 -4.26 -9.96
C TRP A 67 -4.50 -5.05 -10.97
N LYS A 68 -5.82 -4.96 -10.88
CA LYS A 68 -6.74 -5.60 -11.85
C LYS A 68 -6.66 -4.96 -13.23
N LEU A 69 -6.28 -3.69 -13.31
CA LEU A 69 -6.12 -2.94 -14.56
C LEU A 69 -4.78 -3.21 -15.26
N VAL A 70 -3.83 -3.85 -14.57
CA VAL A 70 -2.52 -4.17 -15.14
C VAL A 70 -2.63 -5.43 -16.00
N GLU A 71 -2.64 -5.24 -17.31
CA GLU A 71 -2.76 -6.31 -18.31
C GLU A 71 -1.51 -7.21 -18.38
N ARG A 72 -0.33 -6.62 -18.22
CA ARG A 72 0.96 -7.33 -18.30
C ARG A 72 1.67 -7.34 -16.97
N ARG A 73 2.11 -8.51 -16.54
CA ARG A 73 2.75 -8.75 -15.23
C ARG A 73 4.20 -9.24 -15.36
N ASP A 74 4.82 -8.99 -16.50
CA ASP A 74 6.19 -9.35 -16.88
C ASP A 74 7.20 -8.25 -16.54
N PHE A 75 7.14 -7.73 -15.31
CA PHE A 75 8.10 -6.77 -14.79
C PHE A 75 8.89 -7.35 -13.60
N GLU A 76 10.08 -6.84 -13.34
CA GLU A 76 10.84 -7.21 -12.14
C GLU A 76 10.24 -6.58 -10.88
N ASP A 77 10.27 -7.31 -9.78
CA ASP A 77 9.87 -6.75 -8.48
C ASP A 77 10.80 -5.59 -8.08
N PRO A 78 10.28 -4.56 -7.39
CA PRO A 78 8.89 -4.40 -6.95
C PRO A 78 7.95 -3.87 -8.03
N TRP A 79 6.66 -4.14 -7.86
CA TRP A 79 5.62 -3.46 -8.63
C TRP A 79 5.53 -1.97 -8.29
N ILE A 80 5.56 -1.62 -6.99
CA ILE A 80 5.51 -0.24 -6.52
C ILE A 80 6.57 -0.02 -5.45
N ASN A 81 7.31 1.07 -5.56
CA ASN A 81 8.15 1.60 -4.49
C ASN A 81 8.09 3.13 -4.46
N SER A 82 8.78 3.76 -3.52
CA SER A 82 8.79 5.22 -3.40
C SER A 82 9.27 5.94 -4.67
N ALA A 83 10.20 5.37 -5.44
CA ALA A 83 10.69 5.97 -6.69
C ALA A 83 9.66 5.90 -7.82
N ILE A 84 8.98 4.75 -7.96
CA ILE A 84 7.87 4.55 -8.90
C ILE A 84 6.73 5.53 -8.60
N ILE A 85 6.37 5.65 -7.32
CA ILE A 85 5.35 6.59 -6.87
C ILE A 85 5.74 8.04 -7.22
N TYR A 86 6.99 8.43 -6.96
CA TYR A 86 7.47 9.77 -7.29
C TYR A 86 7.41 10.04 -8.80
N ALA A 87 7.86 9.09 -9.63
CA ALA A 87 7.80 9.21 -11.08
C ALA A 87 6.35 9.40 -11.58
N LEU A 88 5.41 8.62 -11.03
CA LEU A 88 3.98 8.76 -11.35
C LEU A 88 3.42 10.14 -10.96
N GLN A 89 3.76 10.65 -9.78
CA GLN A 89 3.32 11.97 -9.34
C GLN A 89 3.84 13.08 -10.24
N VAL A 90 5.12 13.03 -10.61
CA VAL A 90 5.71 14.00 -11.54
C VAL A 90 4.99 13.91 -12.89
N GLY A 91 4.89 12.73 -13.49
CA GLY A 91 4.22 12.54 -14.78
C GLY A 91 2.77 13.03 -14.79
N ALA A 92 2.01 12.74 -13.72
CA ALA A 92 0.63 13.21 -13.58
C ALA A 92 0.53 14.74 -13.41
N SER A 93 1.53 15.37 -12.77
CA SER A 93 1.53 16.82 -12.52
C SER A 93 2.07 17.66 -13.68
N THR A 94 3.02 17.12 -14.45
CA THR A 94 3.72 17.85 -15.52
C THR A 94 3.26 17.44 -16.91
N GLY A 95 2.57 16.30 -17.06
CA GLY A 95 2.27 15.69 -18.35
C GLY A 95 3.52 15.15 -19.06
N TYR A 96 4.66 15.04 -18.36
CA TYR A 96 5.94 14.63 -18.93
C TYR A 96 6.64 13.58 -18.08
N LEU A 97 7.08 12.50 -18.74
CA LEU A 97 7.92 11.46 -18.17
C LEU A 97 9.21 11.31 -19.00
N PRO A 98 10.40 11.38 -18.36
CA PRO A 98 11.65 11.00 -19.03
C PRO A 98 11.61 9.56 -19.54
N ASN A 99 12.29 9.28 -20.65
CA ASN A 99 12.32 7.95 -21.27
C ASN A 99 12.73 6.81 -20.30
N GLU A 100 13.64 7.09 -19.38
CA GLU A 100 14.07 6.13 -18.35
C GLU A 100 12.92 5.74 -17.40
N TRP A 101 12.05 6.70 -17.09
CA TRP A 101 10.88 6.44 -16.26
C TRP A 101 9.78 5.74 -17.03
N VAL A 102 9.60 6.04 -18.32
CA VAL A 102 8.68 5.29 -19.18
C VAL A 102 9.09 3.81 -19.24
N LYS A 103 10.39 3.54 -19.47
CA LYS A 103 10.94 2.17 -19.44
C LYS A 103 10.76 1.47 -18.09
N LEU A 104 10.70 2.24 -16.99
CA LEU A 104 10.45 1.71 -15.65
C LEU A 104 8.95 1.42 -15.42
N LEU A 105 8.05 2.29 -15.88
CA LEU A 105 6.63 2.31 -15.51
C LEU A 105 5.73 1.52 -16.49
N GLU A 106 6.07 1.51 -17.77
CA GLU A 106 5.26 0.88 -18.82
C GLU A 106 5.19 -0.65 -18.66
N PRO A 107 6.29 -1.38 -18.37
CA PRO A 107 6.22 -2.81 -18.09
C PRO A 107 5.34 -3.14 -16.87
N ARG A 108 5.16 -2.18 -15.95
CA ARG A 108 4.34 -2.33 -14.73
C ARG A 108 2.87 -2.02 -14.96
N GLY A 109 2.49 -1.62 -16.18
CA GLY A 109 1.14 -1.21 -16.54
C GLY A 109 0.71 0.11 -15.91
N LEU A 110 1.66 0.95 -15.47
CA LEU A 110 1.36 2.21 -14.78
C LEU A 110 1.38 3.42 -15.72
N THR A 111 1.94 3.25 -16.92
CA THR A 111 1.95 4.24 -18.00
C THR A 111 1.72 3.57 -19.36
N SER A 112 1.29 4.35 -20.34
CA SER A 112 1.18 3.95 -21.75
C SER A 112 1.48 5.17 -22.63
N ASN A 113 2.29 5.01 -23.67
CA ASN A 113 2.69 6.10 -24.57
C ASN A 113 3.25 7.35 -23.84
N GLY A 114 3.95 7.15 -22.72
CA GLY A 114 4.53 8.24 -21.92
C GLY A 114 3.54 8.95 -21.00
N GLU A 115 2.28 8.53 -20.93
CA GLU A 115 1.26 9.10 -20.05
C GLU A 115 0.91 8.15 -18.90
N VAL A 116 0.54 8.72 -17.75
CA VAL A 116 0.09 7.94 -16.58
C VAL A 116 -1.33 7.42 -16.83
N VAL A 117 -1.48 6.10 -16.85
CA VAL A 117 -2.79 5.44 -17.06
C VAL A 117 -3.55 5.31 -15.74
N GLU A 118 -4.79 4.81 -15.83
CA GLU A 118 -5.70 4.72 -14.69
C GLU A 118 -5.14 3.90 -13.51
N ALA A 119 -4.45 2.78 -13.78
CA ALA A 119 -3.76 2.01 -12.75
C ALA A 119 -2.73 2.87 -11.99
N GLY A 120 -1.97 3.70 -12.71
CA GLY A 120 -1.02 4.65 -12.13
C GLY A 120 -1.69 5.74 -11.28
N LYS A 121 -2.86 6.23 -11.70
CA LYS A 121 -3.64 7.21 -10.92
C LYS A 121 -4.14 6.63 -9.60
N TYR A 122 -4.65 5.39 -9.60
CA TYR A 122 -5.01 4.71 -8.36
C TYR A 122 -3.81 4.53 -7.43
N VAL A 123 -2.63 4.22 -7.96
CA VAL A 123 -1.40 4.14 -7.16
C VAL A 123 -1.05 5.49 -6.52
N ILE A 124 -1.24 6.61 -7.22
CA ILE A 124 -1.06 7.95 -6.66
C ILE A 124 -2.09 8.22 -5.54
N GLU A 125 -3.34 7.82 -5.73
CA GLU A 125 -4.44 8.01 -4.76
C GLU A 125 -4.15 7.32 -3.42
N LEU A 126 -3.45 6.18 -3.43
CA LEU A 126 -3.04 5.46 -2.21
C LEU A 126 -2.29 6.35 -1.23
N LEU A 127 -1.41 7.24 -1.72
CA LEU A 127 -0.68 8.16 -0.87
C LEU A 127 -1.58 9.22 -0.24
N GLN A 128 -2.63 9.65 -0.94
CA GLN A 128 -3.58 10.64 -0.44
C GLN A 128 -4.45 10.02 0.66
N LYS A 129 -4.94 8.80 0.45
CA LYS A 129 -5.71 8.04 1.45
C LYS A 129 -4.87 7.63 2.67
N GLY A 130 -3.61 7.25 2.46
CA GLY A 130 -2.68 6.87 3.54
C GLY A 130 -2.31 8.03 4.48
N LYS A 131 -2.30 9.28 3.99
CA LYS A 131 -2.09 10.47 4.83
C LYS A 131 -3.23 10.73 5.81
N SER A 132 -4.46 10.29 5.49
CA SER A 132 -5.66 10.48 6.32
C SER A 132 -5.69 9.57 7.54
N VAL A 133 -5.14 8.35 7.44
CA VAL A 133 -5.18 7.34 8.52
C VAL A 133 -4.29 7.72 9.71
N ASN A 134 -3.20 8.47 9.48
CA ASN A 134 -2.31 8.92 10.56
C ASN A 134 -2.85 10.10 11.38
N LEU A 135 -3.89 10.81 10.92
CA LEU A 135 -4.45 11.95 11.65
C LEU A 135 -5.64 11.59 12.53
N HIS A 136 -6.40 10.53 12.20
CA HIS A 136 -7.55 10.12 13.02
C HIS A 136 -7.17 9.22 14.21
N ASN A 137 -6.16 8.35 14.09
CA ASN A 137 -5.71 7.50 15.20
C ASN A 137 -4.99 8.25 16.35
N ALA A 138 -4.70 9.55 16.16
CA ALA A 138 -4.13 10.41 17.21
C ALA A 138 -5.20 11.12 18.05
N ARG A 139 -6.45 11.23 17.57
CA ARG A 139 -7.54 11.90 18.31
C ARG A 139 -8.36 10.94 19.18
N ASP A 140 -8.40 9.66 18.83
CA ASP A 140 -9.20 8.65 19.56
C ASP A 140 -8.44 7.92 20.67
N ARG A 141 -7.14 8.19 20.83
CA ARG A 141 -6.45 7.87 22.09
C ARG A 141 -6.64 9.04 23.03
N GLY A 142 -7.69 8.96 23.85
CA GLY A 142 -7.92 9.81 25.02
C GLY A 142 -6.77 9.70 26.03
N VAL A 143 -5.63 10.30 25.70
CA VAL A 143 -4.60 10.63 26.66
C VAL A 143 -5.05 11.94 27.30
N PRO A 144 -5.42 11.95 28.59
CA PRO A 144 -5.70 13.20 29.25
C PRO A 144 -4.40 14.00 29.26
N TYR A 145 -4.39 15.15 28.58
CA TYR A 145 -3.42 16.20 28.85
C TYR A 145 -3.67 16.68 30.27
N GLY A 146 -3.03 16.04 31.24
CA GLY A 146 -2.90 16.57 32.60
C GLY A 146 -2.02 17.83 32.55
N PRO A 147 -2.37 18.90 33.29
CA PRO A 147 -1.63 20.14 33.25
C PRO A 147 -0.19 19.91 33.76
N ALA A 148 0.76 20.50 33.03
CA ALA A 148 2.17 20.54 33.42
C ALA A 148 2.30 21.06 34.85
N GLN A 149 2.71 20.20 35.79
CA GLN A 149 3.24 20.65 37.07
C GLN A 149 4.54 21.39 36.77
N ARG A 150 4.45 22.73 36.70
CA ARG A 150 5.60 23.59 36.88
C ARG A 150 6.04 23.45 38.33
N SER A 151 7.10 22.68 38.54
CA SER A 151 7.92 22.75 39.73
C SER A 151 8.59 24.13 39.73
N SER A 152 7.95 25.11 40.38
CA SER A 152 8.57 26.38 40.69
C SER A 152 9.15 26.28 42.09
N PHE A 153 10.48 26.35 42.13
CA PHE A 153 11.29 26.71 43.28
C PHE A 153 10.62 27.80 44.13
N LEU A 154 10.55 27.57 45.44
CA LEU A 154 10.86 28.51 46.52
C LEU A 154 11.18 27.70 47.78
#